data_AF-A0A7J3QTU5-F1
#
_entry.id   AF-A0A7J3QTU5-F1
#
_cell.length_a   1.000
_cell.length_b   1.000
_cell.length_c   1.000
_cell.angle_alpha   90.00
_cell.angle_beta   90.00
_cell.angle_gamma   90.00
#
_symmetry.space_group_name_H-M   'P 1'
#
loop_
_entity.id
_entity.type
_entity.pdbx_description
1 polymer ?
#
loop_
_entity_poly.entity_id
_entity_poly.type
_entity_poly.pdbx_seq_one_letter_code
_entity_poly.pdbx_strand_id
1 'polypeptide(L)' 'MPKPSEETNTTVLESMLKGKTLKVYWYMLQQPSRSVGVREIQRALRFSSPSVALHHLEKLEDLGLVQKR' A
#
# COMPACT_ATOMS: atom_id res chain seq x y z
N MET A 1 1.96 -13.38 26.46
CA MET A 1 1.64 -14.48 25.53
C MET A 1 1.49 -13.86 24.14
N PRO A 2 2.38 -14.12 23.18
CA PRO A 2 2.17 -13.67 21.81
C PRO A 2 0.97 -14.43 21.23
N LYS A 3 0.07 -13.70 20.57
CA LYS A 3 -1.12 -14.27 19.94
C LYS A 3 -0.70 -15.11 18.71
N PRO A 4 -1.24 -16.32 18.53
CA PRO A 4 -0.96 -17.17 17.38
C PRO A 4 -1.83 -16.75 16.19
N SER A 5 -1.41 -15.76 15.39
CA SER A 5 -2.04 -15.47 14.08
C SER A 5 -1.27 -14.43 13.26
N GLU A 6 0.02 -14.62 13.01
CA GLU A 6 0.77 -13.77 12.06
C GLU A 6 1.65 -14.65 11.17
N GLU A 7 1.08 -15.75 10.66
CA GLU A 7 1.58 -16.32 9.41
C GLU A 7 0.96 -15.49 8.29
N THR A 8 1.61 -14.38 7.95
CA THR A 8 1.37 -13.73 6.67
C THR A 8 1.68 -14.76 5.60
N ASN A 9 0.65 -15.42 5.09
CA ASN A 9 0.81 -16.47 4.10
C ASN A 9 1.41 -15.82 2.85
N THR A 10 2.71 -16.02 2.63
CA THR A 10 3.51 -15.32 1.60
C THR A 10 2.85 -15.42 0.23
N THR A 11 2.18 -16.54 -0.04
CA THR A 11 1.40 -16.78 -1.26
C THR A 11 0.26 -15.76 -1.45
N VAL A 12 -0.46 -15.39 -0.37
CA VAL A 12 -1.53 -14.39 -0.40
C VAL A 12 -0.95 -13.02 -0.67
N LEU A 13 0.13 -12.65 0.03
CA LEU A 13 0.84 -11.38 -0.17
C LEU A 13 1.31 -11.23 -1.62
N GLU A 14 2.01 -12.22 -2.17
CA GLU A 14 2.46 -12.24 -3.57
C GLU A 14 1.28 -12.08 -4.55
N SER A 15 0.15 -12.73 -4.28
CA SER A 15 -1.03 -12.64 -5.13
C SER A 15 -1.71 -11.26 -5.10
N MET A 16 -1.60 -10.53 -3.98
CA MET A 16 -2.31 -9.27 -3.72
C MET A 16 -1.45 -8.03 -3.98
N LEU A 17 -0.18 -8.08 -3.62
CA LEU A 17 0.81 -7.02 -3.77
C LEU A 17 1.44 -7.07 -5.17
N LYS A 18 0.66 -6.69 -6.17
CA LYS A 18 1.07 -6.68 -7.57
C LYS A 18 0.58 -5.45 -8.31
N GLY A 19 1.12 -5.24 -9.52
CA GLY A 19 0.68 -4.17 -10.42
C GLY A 19 0.73 -2.79 -9.77
N LYS A 20 -0.39 -2.05 -9.84
CA LYS A 20 -0.46 -0.69 -9.29
C LYS A 20 -0.31 -0.65 -7.76
N THR A 21 -0.81 -1.65 -7.03
CA THR A 21 -0.66 -1.73 -5.57
C THR A 21 0.81 -1.81 -5.17
N LEU A 22 1.60 -2.64 -5.86
CA LEU A 22 3.04 -2.74 -5.63
C LEU A 22 3.76 -1.41 -5.95
N LYS A 23 3.38 -0.72 -7.03
CA LYS A 23 3.95 0.60 -7.37
C LYS A 23 3.68 1.64 -6.29
N VAL A 24 2.48 1.65 -5.70
CA VAL A 24 2.13 2.53 -4.59
C VAL A 24 3.01 2.23 -3.37
N TYR A 25 3.10 0.95 -3.00
CA TYR A 25 3.91 0.53 -1.86
C TYR A 25 5.39 0.91 -2.04
N TRP A 26 5.95 0.63 -3.22
CA TRP A 26 7.33 0.98 -3.54
C TRP A 26 7.58 2.49 -3.47
N TYR A 27 6.66 3.30 -3.99
CA TYR A 27 6.77 4.76 -3.91
C TYR A 27 6.81 5.26 -2.46
N MET A 28 6.03 4.65 -1.56
CA MET A 28 6.05 4.99 -0.13
C MET A 28 7.35 4.57 0.56
N LEU A 29 7.91 3.40 0.22
CA LEU A 29 9.20 2.93 0.77
C LEU A 29 10.37 3.87 0.44
N GLN A 30 10.30 4.57 -0.71
CA GLN A 30 11.30 5.58 -1.09
C GLN A 30 11.24 6.84 -0.21
N GLN A 31 10.30 6.94 0.73
CA GLN A 31 9.96 8.15 1.49
C GLN A 31 9.82 7.85 3.01
N PRO A 32 10.84 7.28 3.65
CA PRO A 32 10.71 6.61 4.96
C PRO A 32 10.25 7.51 6.12
N SER A 33 10.46 8.83 6.01
CA SER A 33 10.24 9.77 7.11
C SER A 33 9.04 10.70 6.92
N ARG A 34 8.21 10.49 5.89
CA ARG A 34 7.07 11.37 5.61
C ARG A 34 5.77 10.61 5.36
N SER A 35 4.66 11.23 5.71
CA SER A 35 3.35 10.81 5.22
C SER A 35 3.23 11.15 3.73
N VAL A 36 2.52 10.30 3.00
CA VAL A 36 2.31 10.44 1.56
C VAL A 36 0.81 10.61 1.29
N GLY A 37 0.44 11.69 0.61
CA GLY A 37 -0.97 11.99 0.34
C GLY A 37 -1.52 11.26 -0.89
N VAL A 38 -2.84 11.01 -0.91
CA VAL A 38 -3.53 10.37 -2.04
C VAL A 38 -3.27 11.08 -3.38
N ARG A 39 -3.40 12.43 -3.41
CA ARG A 39 -3.17 13.23 -4.63
C ARG A 39 -1.71 13.23 -5.07
N GLU A 40 -0.80 13.10 -4.12
CA GLU A 40 0.61 13.01 -4.40
C GLU A 40 0.95 11.69 -5.10
N ILE A 41 0.47 10.56 -4.56
CA ILE A 41 0.60 9.24 -5.19
C ILE A 41 -0.01 9.25 -6.59
N GLN A 42 -1.21 9.82 -6.73
CA GLN A 42 -1.88 9.94 -8.02
C GLN A 42 -1.01 10.67 -9.06
N ARG A 43 -0.42 11.82 -8.69
CA ARG A 43 0.44 12.60 -9.59
C ARG A 43 1.75 11.89 -9.89
N ALA A 44 2.42 11.37 -8.87
CA ALA A 44 3.72 10.72 -9.01
C ALA A 44 3.65 9.46 -9.88
N LEU A 45 2.60 8.65 -9.71
CA LEU A 45 2.40 7.39 -10.44
C LEU A 45 1.51 7.53 -11.68
N ARG A 46 1.09 8.76 -12.00
CA ARG A 46 0.23 9.09 -13.15
C ARG A 46 -1.05 8.26 -13.20
N PHE A 47 -1.70 8.08 -12.05
CA PHE A 47 -3.01 7.45 -11.99
C PHE A 47 -4.08 8.37 -12.57
N SER A 48 -5.10 7.76 -13.17
CA SER A 48 -6.18 8.48 -13.85
C SER A 48 -7.03 9.34 -12.91
N SER A 49 -7.11 9.00 -11.63
CA SER A 49 -7.84 9.79 -10.63
C SER A 49 -7.27 9.61 -9.22
N PRO A 50 -7.55 10.53 -8.28
CA PRO A 50 -7.22 10.36 -6.88
C PRO A 50 -7.85 9.11 -6.27
N SER A 51 -9.07 8.75 -6.68
CA SER A 51 -9.76 7.55 -6.20
C SER A 51 -9.02 6.25 -6.54
N VAL A 52 -8.33 6.19 -7.68
CA VAL A 52 -7.49 5.02 -8.02
C VAL A 52 -6.32 4.90 -7.03
N ALA A 53 -5.70 6.01 -6.63
CA ALA A 53 -4.64 5.98 -5.62
C ALA A 53 -5.19 5.54 -4.25
N LEU A 54 -6.35 6.07 -3.85
CA LEU A 54 -7.02 5.70 -2.60
C LEU A 54 -7.34 4.20 -2.57
N HIS A 55 -7.92 3.64 -3.62
CA HIS A 55 -8.22 2.22 -3.71
C HIS A 55 -6.99 1.32 -3.47
N HIS A 56 -5.83 1.70 -4.01
CA HIS A 56 -4.60 0.94 -3.78
C HIS A 56 -4.02 1.14 -2.38
N LEU A 57 -4.20 2.31 -1.76
CA LEU A 57 -3.83 2.54 -0.37
C LEU A 57 -4.70 1.73 0.60
N GLU A 58 -6.02 1.69 0.39
CA GLU A 58 -6.96 0.87 1.18
C GLU A 58 -6.57 -0.60 1.08
N LYS A 59 -6.23 -1.10 -0.11
CA LYS A 59 -5.74 -2.47 -0.27
C LYS A 59 -4.43 -2.73 0.49
N LEU A 60 -3.53 -1.76 0.58
CA LEU A 60 -2.30 -1.91 1.38
C LEU A 60 -2.59 -1.86 2.88
N GLU A 61 -3.59 -1.07 3.30
CA GLU A 61 -4.06 -1.00 4.68
C GLU A 61 -4.69 -2.32 5.12
N ASP A 62 -5.55 -2.92 4.27
CA ASP A 62 -6.14 -4.24 4.50
C ASP A 62 -5.09 -5.36 4.60
N LEU A 63 -3.95 -5.20 3.92
CA LEU A 63 -2.80 -6.12 4.02
C LEU A 63 -1.89 -5.82 5.23
N GLY A 64 -2.18 -4.79 6.02
CA GLY A 64 -1.36 -4.38 7.17
C GLY A 64 -0.02 -3.74 6.78
N LEU A 65 0.17 -3.36 5.50
CA LEU A 65 1.43 -2.83 4.99
C LEU A 65 1.56 -1.31 5.14
N VAL A 66 0.43 -0.60 5.30
CA VAL A 66 0.39 0.85 5.53
C VAL A 66 -0.68 1.19 6.56
N GLN A 67 -0.58 2.37 7.18
CA GLN A 67 -1.55 2.86 8.15
C GLN A 67 -1.89 4.32 7.86
N LYS A 68 -3.17 4.70 8.02
CA LYS A 68 -3.61 6.10 8.00
C LYS A 68 -3.09 6.83 9.25
N ARG A 69 -2.66 8.07 9.07
CA ARG A 69 -2.27 8.99 10.16
C ARG A 69 -3.23 10.15 10.24
#